data_AF-A0A381DX18-F1
#
_entry.id   AF-A0A381DX18-F1
#
_cell.length_a   1.000
_cell.length_b   1.000
_cell.length_c   1.000
_cell.angle_alpha   90.00
_cell.angle_beta   90.00
_cell.angle_gamma   90.00
#
_symmetry.space_group_name_H-M   'P 1'
#
loop_
_entity.id
_entity.type
_entity.pdbx_description
1 polymer ?
#
loop_
_entity_poly.entity_id
_entity_poly.type
_entity_poly.pdbx_seq_one_letter_code
_entity_poly.pdbx_strand_id
1 'polypeptide(L)'
;MQQLFPARIATDRAAWFELLQREGIRDEANLDAVYGIYSDDGALIATGARYRNILKCIAIDRAHQGGSLFNELMSGLMRDVFACGHRACYVYTKADASDAFRHLGFCDIAHVDDTLYFLENAVRGLPHYLQALRGQYVAGSRIAVIVMNANPFTNGHRYLVEKAAKENNVVHLFVLSEDLSQFPGAVRLALVKAGTADLANVHVHPTGDYIISAATFPAYFLREDANITEIQARLDARIFKEHIAPALGITKRYVGSEPLSPATAIYNAALQREFAGQPALVIVERQQADGDVISASRVRRLLAAGDMEAIRPLVPPTTFRYLTSGELP
;
A
#
# COMPACT_ATOMS: atom_id res chain seq x y z
N MET A 1 28.57 8.21 5.98
CA MET A 1 27.11 8.56 6.01
C MET A 1 26.72 9.34 7.27
N GLN A 2 25.92 10.40 7.14
CA GLN A 2 25.40 11.25 8.23
C GLN A 2 23.88 11.42 8.10
N GLN A 3 23.16 11.65 9.21
CA GLN A 3 21.73 11.96 9.18
C GLN A 3 21.51 13.44 8.88
N LEU A 4 20.56 13.73 7.99
CA LEU A 4 20.10 15.06 7.61
C LEU A 4 18.73 15.33 8.24
N PHE A 5 18.42 16.59 8.49
CA PHE A 5 17.10 17.02 8.97
C PHE A 5 16.44 18.08 8.06
N PRO A 6 16.12 17.77 6.79
CA PRO A 6 15.55 18.74 5.83
C PRO A 6 14.25 19.43 6.30
N ALA A 7 13.47 18.80 7.17
CA ALA A 7 12.25 19.39 7.72
C ALA A 7 12.51 20.43 8.82
N ARG A 8 13.72 20.48 9.39
CA ARG A 8 14.08 21.31 10.55
C ARG A 8 15.23 22.28 10.26
N ILE A 9 16.14 21.90 9.36
CA ILE A 9 17.38 22.63 9.07
C ILE A 9 17.35 23.07 7.60
N ALA A 10 17.39 24.39 7.38
CA ALA A 10 17.27 24.97 6.04
C ALA A 10 18.44 24.63 5.11
N THR A 11 19.66 24.54 5.65
CA THR A 11 20.86 24.16 4.89
C THR A 11 20.79 22.71 4.42
N ASP A 12 20.37 21.79 5.29
CA ASP A 12 20.14 20.38 4.92
C ASP A 12 19.07 20.27 3.84
N ARG A 13 17.99 21.05 3.96
CA ARG A 13 16.92 21.08 2.96
C ARG A 13 17.43 21.54 1.60
N ALA A 14 18.20 22.62 1.57
CA ALA A 14 18.76 23.16 0.34
C ALA A 14 19.68 22.15 -0.35
N ALA A 15 20.66 21.60 0.39
CA ALA A 15 21.62 20.64 -0.15
C ALA A 15 20.94 19.35 -0.65
N TRP A 16 19.99 18.81 0.13
CA TRP A 16 19.24 17.62 -0.23
C TRP A 16 18.39 17.85 -1.49
N PHE A 17 17.63 18.94 -1.52
CA PHE A 17 16.78 19.27 -2.66
C PHE A 17 17.59 19.51 -3.94
N GLU A 18 18.73 20.19 -3.83
CA GLU A 18 19.63 20.44 -4.96
C GLU A 18 20.16 19.14 -5.58
N LEU A 19 20.61 18.19 -4.76
CA LEU A 19 21.06 16.87 -5.24
C LEU A 19 19.91 16.09 -5.89
N LEU A 20 18.72 16.07 -5.28
CA LEU A 20 17.56 15.39 -5.86
C LEU A 20 17.17 15.96 -7.23
N GLN A 21 17.10 17.29 -7.34
CA GLN A 21 16.77 17.97 -8.61
C GLN A 21 17.82 17.68 -9.69
N ARG A 22 19.11 17.73 -9.34
CA ARG A 22 20.20 17.43 -10.28
C ARG A 22 20.12 16.01 -10.84
N GLU A 23 19.67 15.06 -10.02
CA GLU A 23 19.50 13.66 -10.42
C GLU A 23 18.11 13.33 -10.97
N GLY A 24 17.25 14.34 -11.16
CA GLY A 24 15.90 14.17 -11.73
C GLY A 24 14.96 13.38 -10.81
N ILE A 25 15.16 13.51 -9.50
CA ILE A 25 14.36 12.87 -8.46
C ILE A 25 13.52 13.96 -7.79
N ARG A 26 12.21 13.75 -7.68
CA ARG A 26 11.33 14.68 -6.97
C ARG A 26 11.46 14.50 -5.47
N ASP A 27 11.22 15.55 -4.71
CA ASP A 27 11.12 15.44 -3.27
C ASP A 27 9.83 14.75 -2.85
N GLU A 28 9.84 14.18 -1.65
CA GLU A 28 8.68 13.51 -1.08
C GLU A 28 8.47 13.96 0.36
N ALA A 29 7.20 14.13 0.72
CA ALA A 29 6.78 14.35 2.09
C ALA A 29 6.69 13.02 2.85
N ASN A 30 6.60 13.08 4.19
CA ASN A 30 6.48 11.91 5.06
C ASN A 30 7.69 10.96 4.98
N LEU A 31 8.83 11.45 5.46
CA LEU A 31 10.06 10.68 5.63
C LEU A 31 10.36 10.58 7.12
N ASP A 32 10.75 9.40 7.59
CA ASP A 32 11.12 9.18 8.99
C ASP A 32 12.56 9.62 9.24
N ALA A 33 13.44 9.39 8.27
CA ALA A 33 14.84 9.77 8.31
C ALA A 33 15.40 10.03 6.91
N VAL A 34 16.35 10.97 6.82
CA VAL A 34 17.09 11.28 5.59
C VAL A 34 18.57 11.18 5.92
N TYR A 35 19.35 10.59 5.03
CA TYR A 35 20.79 10.42 5.18
C TYR A 35 21.54 10.98 3.97
N GLY A 36 22.76 11.42 4.24
CA GLY A 36 23.67 11.99 3.26
C GLY A 36 25.08 11.43 3.36
N ILE A 37 25.79 11.41 2.24
CA ILE A 37 27.24 11.23 2.16
C ILE A 37 27.80 12.47 1.50
N TYR A 38 28.82 13.05 2.13
CA TYR A 38 29.50 14.25 1.67
C TYR A 38 30.86 13.89 1.08
N SER A 39 31.29 14.63 0.07
CA SER A 39 32.67 14.60 -0.42
C SER A 39 33.62 15.25 0.60
N ASP A 40 34.93 15.09 0.39
CA ASP A 40 35.96 15.74 1.20
C ASP A 40 35.86 17.28 1.14
N ASP A 41 35.34 17.81 0.04
CA ASP A 41 35.08 19.25 -0.17
C ASP A 41 33.79 19.74 0.51
N GLY A 42 33.07 18.86 1.21
CA GLY A 42 31.84 19.19 1.94
C GLY A 42 30.58 19.27 1.09
N ALA A 43 30.61 18.83 -0.17
CA ALA A 43 29.43 18.78 -1.03
C ALA A 43 28.62 17.50 -0.80
N LEU A 44 27.29 17.56 -0.79
CA LEU A 44 26.44 16.38 -0.68
C LEU A 44 26.46 15.61 -2.03
N ILE A 45 27.03 14.41 -2.03
CA ILE A 45 27.26 13.59 -3.23
C ILE A 45 26.37 12.33 -3.29
N ALA A 46 25.77 11.92 -2.18
CA ALA A 46 24.80 10.85 -2.15
C ALA A 46 23.75 11.11 -1.08
N THR A 47 22.51 10.71 -1.33
CA THR A 47 21.43 10.78 -0.34
C THR A 47 20.44 9.63 -0.50
N GLY A 48 19.79 9.28 0.59
CA GLY A 48 18.64 8.41 0.60
C GLY A 48 17.82 8.62 1.85
N ALA A 49 16.54 8.31 1.77
CA ALA A 49 15.59 8.48 2.83
C ALA A 49 14.90 7.15 3.18
N ARG A 50 14.39 7.09 4.40
CA ARG A 50 13.58 5.98 4.87
C ARG A 50 12.20 6.47 5.26
N TYR A 51 11.19 5.74 4.83
CA TYR A 51 9.84 5.82 5.36
C TYR A 51 9.41 4.42 5.79
N ARG A 52 9.30 4.20 7.09
CA ARG A 52 9.12 2.88 7.71
C ARG A 52 10.20 1.92 7.22
N ASN A 53 9.83 0.91 6.44
CA ASN A 53 10.70 -0.08 5.81
C ASN A 53 10.94 0.17 4.31
N ILE A 54 10.48 1.29 3.76
CA ILE A 54 10.65 1.64 2.35
C ILE A 54 11.79 2.64 2.22
N LEU A 55 12.76 2.33 1.36
CA LEU A 55 13.81 3.26 0.96
C LEU A 55 13.31 4.15 -0.17
N LYS A 56 13.53 5.45 0.00
CA LYS A 56 12.99 6.53 -0.84
C LYS A 56 14.07 7.55 -1.17
N CYS A 57 13.83 8.37 -2.18
CA CYS A 57 14.67 9.51 -2.57
C CYS A 57 16.17 9.16 -2.67
N ILE A 58 16.50 7.99 -3.24
CA ILE A 58 17.89 7.53 -3.39
C ILE A 58 18.51 8.24 -4.59
N ALA A 59 19.49 9.09 -4.36
CA ALA A 59 20.23 9.81 -5.40
C ALA A 59 21.74 9.70 -5.19
N ILE A 60 22.47 9.52 -6.29
CA ILE A 60 23.94 9.58 -6.32
C ILE A 60 24.35 10.51 -7.43
N ASP A 61 25.19 11.47 -7.07
CA ASP A 61 25.74 12.44 -7.99
C ASP A 61 26.44 11.77 -9.18
N ARG A 62 26.05 12.10 -10.41
CA ARG A 62 26.58 11.48 -11.64
C ARG A 62 28.10 11.51 -11.76
N ALA A 63 28.74 12.57 -11.29
CA ALA A 63 30.21 12.67 -11.32
C ALA A 63 30.89 11.69 -10.36
N HIS A 64 30.14 11.16 -9.39
CA HIS A 64 30.57 10.19 -8.39
C HIS A 64 29.85 8.84 -8.55
N GLN A 65 29.20 8.60 -9.69
CA GLN A 65 28.60 7.30 -10.02
C GLN A 65 29.68 6.27 -10.36
N GLY A 66 29.49 5.05 -9.86
CA GLY A 66 30.48 3.98 -9.93
C GLY A 66 31.32 3.89 -8.64
N GLY A 67 31.72 2.68 -8.26
CA GLY A 67 32.46 2.42 -7.02
C GLY A 67 31.59 2.04 -5.82
N SER A 68 32.12 2.20 -4.61
CA SER A 68 31.50 1.72 -3.36
C SER A 68 30.43 2.64 -2.78
N LEU A 69 30.22 3.85 -3.34
CA LEU A 69 29.34 4.87 -2.76
C LEU A 69 27.88 4.43 -2.65
N PHE A 70 27.35 3.81 -3.71
CA PHE A 70 25.99 3.21 -3.68
C PHE A 70 25.90 2.13 -2.60
N ASN A 71 26.88 1.24 -2.54
CA ASN A 71 26.91 0.16 -1.56
C ASN A 71 27.01 0.70 -0.12
N GLU A 72 27.79 1.75 0.12
CA GLU A 72 27.89 2.40 1.44
C GLU A 72 26.55 3.01 1.85
N LEU A 73 25.96 3.81 0.97
CA LEU A 73 24.67 4.46 1.21
C LEU A 73 23.59 3.41 1.50
N MET A 74 23.46 2.41 0.64
CA MET A 74 22.46 1.37 0.77
C MET A 74 22.65 0.52 2.02
N SER A 75 23.89 0.12 2.32
CA SER A 75 24.19 -0.62 3.56
C SER A 75 23.84 0.21 4.79
N GLY A 76 24.08 1.52 4.77
CA GLY A 76 23.69 2.44 5.84
C GLY A 76 22.18 2.53 6.02
N LEU A 77 21.45 2.73 4.94
CA LEU A 77 19.97 2.80 4.94
C LEU A 77 19.33 1.49 5.42
N MET A 78 19.82 0.34 4.93
CA MET A 78 19.34 -0.97 5.36
C MET A 78 19.59 -1.21 6.84
N ARG A 79 20.79 -0.84 7.35
CA ARG A 79 21.07 -0.90 8.79
C ARG A 79 20.07 -0.08 9.60
N ASP A 80 19.74 1.12 9.14
CA ASP A 80 18.74 1.97 9.81
C ASP A 80 17.33 1.33 9.79
N VAL A 81 16.89 0.78 8.65
CA VAL A 81 15.62 0.02 8.56
C VAL A 81 15.54 -1.08 9.61
N PHE A 82 16.58 -1.91 9.72
CA PHE A 82 16.59 -3.04 10.65
C PHE A 82 16.78 -2.59 12.10
N ALA A 83 17.56 -1.53 12.36
CA ALA A 83 17.71 -0.95 13.69
C ALA A 83 16.39 -0.38 14.24
N CYS A 84 15.51 0.11 13.36
CA CYS A 84 14.14 0.52 13.70
C CYS A 84 13.16 -0.66 13.91
N GLY A 85 13.64 -1.91 13.89
CA GLY A 85 12.85 -3.09 14.19
C GLY A 85 12.05 -3.65 13.01
N HIS A 86 12.21 -3.09 11.81
CA HIS A 86 11.62 -3.68 10.61
C HIS A 86 12.36 -4.96 10.22
N ARG A 87 11.65 -5.91 9.59
CA ARG A 87 12.19 -7.24 9.22
C ARG A 87 12.35 -7.47 7.72
N ALA A 88 11.90 -6.48 6.96
CA ALA A 88 11.97 -6.40 5.52
C ALA A 88 12.36 -4.98 5.17
N CYS A 89 13.03 -4.81 4.05
CA CYS A 89 13.39 -3.54 3.45
C CYS A 89 12.90 -3.55 2.01
N TYR A 90 12.22 -2.49 1.59
CA TYR A 90 11.60 -2.39 0.28
C TYR A 90 12.17 -1.24 -0.51
N VAL A 91 12.22 -1.40 -1.82
CA VAL A 91 12.57 -0.32 -2.74
C VAL A 91 11.70 -0.37 -3.98
N TYR A 92 11.34 0.82 -4.45
CA TYR A 92 10.67 1.03 -5.72
C TYR A 92 11.61 1.85 -6.58
N THR A 93 11.90 1.37 -7.79
CA THR A 93 12.93 1.97 -8.63
C THR A 93 12.63 1.78 -10.11
N LYS A 94 13.46 2.36 -10.97
CA LYS A 94 13.41 2.21 -12.43
C LYS A 94 14.18 0.97 -12.88
N ALA A 95 13.97 0.54 -14.12
CA ALA A 95 14.65 -0.62 -14.70
C ALA A 95 16.18 -0.53 -14.60
N ASP A 96 16.74 0.63 -14.95
CA ASP A 96 18.19 0.91 -15.00
C ASP A 96 18.90 0.74 -13.65
N ALA A 97 18.21 1.01 -12.55
CA ALA A 97 18.75 0.88 -11.20
C ALA A 97 18.46 -0.50 -10.56
N SER A 98 17.54 -1.30 -11.12
CA SER A 98 17.09 -2.57 -10.51
C SER A 98 18.23 -3.57 -10.27
N ASP A 99 19.16 -3.70 -11.22
CA ASP A 99 20.31 -4.61 -11.09
C ASP A 99 21.21 -4.24 -9.92
N ALA A 100 21.43 -2.94 -9.66
CA ALA A 100 22.24 -2.51 -8.53
C ALA A 100 21.67 -2.99 -7.19
N PHE A 101 20.34 -2.97 -7.04
CA PHE A 101 19.67 -3.52 -5.85
C PHE A 101 19.76 -5.05 -5.78
N ARG A 102 19.68 -5.76 -6.91
CA ARG A 102 19.85 -7.23 -6.94
C ARG A 102 21.23 -7.65 -6.43
N HIS A 103 22.28 -6.91 -6.79
CA HIS A 103 23.64 -7.16 -6.27
C HIS A 103 23.75 -6.96 -4.74
N LEU A 104 22.84 -6.18 -4.15
CA LEU A 104 22.72 -5.98 -2.70
C LEU A 104 21.75 -6.98 -2.03
N GLY A 105 21.35 -8.03 -2.74
CA GLY A 105 20.49 -9.09 -2.23
C GLY A 105 19.00 -8.75 -2.24
N PHE A 106 18.58 -7.70 -2.94
CA PHE A 106 17.15 -7.48 -3.19
C PHE A 106 16.63 -8.48 -4.22
N CYS A 107 15.42 -8.99 -3.99
CA CYS A 107 14.70 -9.88 -4.89
C CYS A 107 13.51 -9.14 -5.49
N ASP A 108 13.21 -9.39 -6.77
CA ASP A 108 12.04 -8.83 -7.42
C ASP A 108 10.73 -9.39 -6.83
N ILE A 109 9.80 -8.49 -6.53
CA ILE A 109 8.41 -8.85 -6.19
C ILE A 109 7.56 -8.79 -7.46
N ALA A 110 7.60 -7.64 -8.14
CA ALA A 110 6.86 -7.37 -9.37
C ALA A 110 7.43 -6.12 -10.06
N HIS A 111 7.09 -5.95 -11.34
CA HIS A 111 7.44 -4.76 -12.11
C HIS A 111 6.27 -4.35 -13.02
N VAL A 112 6.28 -3.09 -13.46
CA VAL A 112 5.34 -2.50 -14.41
C VAL A 112 6.14 -1.97 -15.58
N ASP A 113 6.26 -2.80 -16.61
CA ASP A 113 7.10 -2.59 -17.79
C ASP A 113 8.51 -2.14 -17.36
N ASP A 114 9.15 -1.21 -18.07
CA ASP A 114 10.45 -0.65 -17.66
C ASP A 114 10.32 0.60 -16.76
N THR A 115 9.09 0.94 -16.35
CA THR A 115 8.80 2.18 -15.61
C THR A 115 9.01 2.01 -14.10
N LEU A 116 8.76 0.82 -13.57
CA LEU A 116 8.74 0.57 -12.12
C LEU A 116 9.08 -0.88 -11.80
N TYR A 117 10.02 -1.05 -10.87
CA TYR A 117 10.39 -2.32 -10.24
C TYR A 117 10.18 -2.20 -8.74
N PHE A 118 9.51 -3.18 -8.16
CA PHE A 118 9.33 -3.30 -6.71
C PHE A 118 10.14 -4.50 -6.21
N LEU A 119 11.11 -4.23 -5.33
CA LEU A 119 12.02 -5.24 -4.80
C LEU A 119 12.02 -5.25 -3.28
N GLU A 120 12.35 -6.41 -2.72
CA GLU A 120 12.51 -6.62 -1.28
C GLU A 120 13.86 -7.20 -0.91
N ASN A 121 14.35 -6.80 0.27
CA ASN A 121 15.37 -7.52 1.00
C ASN A 121 14.79 -7.88 2.38
N ALA A 122 14.47 -9.15 2.58
CA ALA A 122 13.76 -9.61 3.76
C ALA A 122 14.21 -11.00 4.19
N VAL A 123 14.37 -11.19 5.51
CA VAL A 123 14.65 -12.52 6.08
C VAL A 123 13.45 -13.47 5.87
N ARG A 124 12.23 -12.91 5.95
CA ARG A 124 10.97 -13.61 5.69
C ARG A 124 10.12 -12.76 4.75
N GLY A 125 10.51 -12.77 3.47
CA GLY A 125 9.87 -12.01 2.40
C GLY A 125 8.59 -12.64 1.84
N LEU A 126 8.29 -12.30 0.59
CA LEU A 126 7.11 -12.72 -0.14
C LEU A 126 6.89 -14.25 -0.09
N PRO A 127 7.90 -15.14 -0.27
CA PRO A 127 7.66 -16.58 -0.20
C PRO A 127 7.08 -17.05 1.13
N HIS A 128 7.53 -16.48 2.26
CA HIS A 128 7.02 -16.81 3.59
C HIS A 128 5.61 -16.24 3.80
N TYR A 129 5.33 -15.03 3.30
CA TYR A 129 3.99 -14.47 3.30
C TYR A 129 3.01 -15.35 2.52
N LEU A 130 3.38 -15.79 1.32
CA LEU A 130 2.56 -16.68 0.50
C LEU A 130 2.38 -18.06 1.16
N GLN A 131 3.39 -18.58 1.85
CA GLN A 131 3.25 -19.81 2.63
C GLN A 131 2.23 -19.66 3.76
N ALA A 132 2.26 -18.54 4.49
CA ALA A 132 1.27 -18.25 5.52
C ALA A 132 -0.15 -18.14 4.93
N LEU A 133 -0.30 -17.48 3.78
CA LEU A 133 -1.58 -17.43 3.06
C LEU A 133 -2.06 -18.81 2.62
N ARG A 134 -1.18 -19.66 2.05
CA ARG A 134 -1.53 -21.05 1.69
C ARG A 134 -2.04 -21.85 2.89
N GLY A 135 -1.50 -21.61 4.08
CA GLY A 135 -1.99 -22.21 5.34
C GLY A 135 -3.40 -21.77 5.73
N GLN A 136 -3.93 -20.70 5.12
CA GLN A 136 -5.28 -20.19 5.31
C GLN A 136 -6.20 -20.54 4.13
N TYR A 137 -5.73 -21.32 3.16
CA TYR A 137 -6.55 -21.81 2.06
C TYR A 137 -7.76 -22.60 2.59
N VAL A 138 -8.92 -22.32 2.02
CA VAL A 138 -10.16 -23.05 2.29
C VAL A 138 -10.68 -23.62 0.98
N ALA A 139 -10.95 -24.92 0.96
CA ALA A 139 -11.41 -25.61 -0.24
C ALA A 139 -12.78 -25.07 -0.71
N GLY A 140 -12.88 -24.78 -2.01
CA GLY A 140 -14.12 -24.31 -2.62
C GLY A 140 -14.01 -24.23 -4.14
N SER A 141 -15.13 -24.44 -4.84
CA SER A 141 -15.18 -24.32 -6.30
C SER A 141 -15.24 -22.86 -6.79
N ARG A 142 -15.73 -21.96 -5.93
CA ARG A 142 -15.83 -20.51 -6.16
C ARG A 142 -15.20 -19.80 -4.97
N ILE A 143 -13.96 -19.36 -5.15
CA ILE A 143 -13.20 -18.63 -4.13
C ILE A 143 -13.07 -17.19 -4.61
N ALA A 144 -13.60 -16.27 -3.81
CA ALA A 144 -13.58 -14.85 -4.08
C ALA A 144 -12.68 -14.10 -3.10
N VAL A 145 -12.27 -12.90 -3.48
CA VAL A 145 -11.57 -11.97 -2.61
C VAL A 145 -12.24 -10.60 -2.62
N ILE A 146 -12.11 -9.90 -1.50
CA ILE A 146 -12.29 -8.45 -1.42
C ILE A 146 -11.04 -7.88 -0.74
N VAL A 147 -10.55 -6.76 -1.25
CA VAL A 147 -9.51 -5.95 -0.60
C VAL A 147 -10.15 -4.60 -0.24
N MET A 148 -10.06 -4.17 1.03
CA MET A 148 -10.63 -2.90 1.46
C MET A 148 -9.77 -2.17 2.50
N ASN A 149 -9.83 -0.84 2.47
CA ASN A 149 -9.30 -0.02 3.55
C ASN A 149 -10.23 -0.06 4.77
N ALA A 150 -11.55 0.10 4.59
CA ALA A 150 -12.53 0.12 5.69
C ALA A 150 -12.22 1.18 6.77
N ASN A 151 -12.12 2.46 6.36
CA ASN A 151 -11.70 3.58 7.20
C ASN A 151 -12.84 4.60 7.48
N PRO A 152 -13.89 4.28 8.28
CA PRO A 152 -14.10 3.03 9.01
C PRO A 152 -14.89 2.00 8.17
N PHE A 153 -15.20 0.84 8.75
CA PHE A 153 -16.06 -0.17 8.14
C PHE A 153 -17.53 0.32 8.11
N THR A 154 -18.16 0.29 6.94
CA THR A 154 -19.49 0.91 6.69
C THR A 154 -20.48 -0.12 6.15
N ASN A 155 -21.77 0.22 6.11
CA ASN A 155 -22.79 -0.64 5.51
C ASN A 155 -22.55 -0.88 4.01
N GLY A 156 -21.93 0.08 3.30
CA GLY A 156 -21.48 -0.12 1.93
C GLY A 156 -20.39 -1.19 1.79
N HIS A 157 -19.44 -1.25 2.73
CA HIS A 157 -18.45 -2.35 2.77
C HIS A 157 -19.12 -3.69 3.10
N ARG A 158 -20.00 -3.70 4.11
CA ARG A 158 -20.75 -4.87 4.52
C ARG A 158 -21.57 -5.46 3.37
N TYR A 159 -22.27 -4.62 2.61
CA TYR A 159 -23.03 -5.02 1.42
C TYR A 159 -22.15 -5.70 0.37
N LEU A 160 -20.95 -5.16 0.10
CA LEU A 160 -19.99 -5.78 -0.82
C LEU A 160 -19.58 -7.19 -0.35
N VAL A 161 -19.31 -7.35 0.94
CA VAL A 161 -18.96 -8.64 1.54
C VAL A 161 -20.12 -9.62 1.45
N GLU A 162 -21.33 -9.20 1.80
CA GLU A 162 -22.53 -10.05 1.72
C GLU A 162 -22.82 -10.51 0.30
N LYS A 163 -22.65 -9.64 -0.70
CA LYS A 163 -22.83 -10.00 -2.10
C LYS A 163 -21.82 -11.07 -2.53
N ALA A 164 -20.54 -10.86 -2.24
CA ALA A 164 -19.51 -11.85 -2.53
C ALA A 164 -19.76 -13.18 -1.80
N ALA A 165 -20.18 -13.13 -0.52
CA ALA A 165 -20.45 -14.30 0.30
C ALA A 165 -21.63 -15.12 -0.20
N LYS A 166 -22.68 -14.48 -0.74
CA LYS A 166 -23.85 -15.17 -1.33
C LYS A 166 -23.50 -15.88 -2.65
N GLU A 167 -22.57 -15.32 -3.42
CA GLU A 167 -22.24 -15.80 -4.77
C GLU A 167 -21.10 -16.83 -4.82
N ASN A 168 -20.40 -17.06 -3.70
CA ASN A 168 -19.17 -17.85 -3.65
C ASN A 168 -19.13 -18.80 -2.45
N ASN A 169 -18.35 -19.87 -2.55
CA ASN A 169 -18.21 -20.83 -1.45
C ASN A 169 -17.32 -20.27 -0.33
N VAL A 170 -16.31 -19.48 -0.69
CA VAL A 170 -15.31 -18.91 0.21
C VAL A 170 -15.05 -17.47 -0.20
N VAL A 171 -14.94 -16.56 0.77
CA VAL A 171 -14.51 -15.18 0.57
C VAL A 171 -13.32 -14.86 1.46
N HIS A 172 -12.17 -14.56 0.86
CA HIS A 172 -11.04 -13.97 1.56
C HIS A 172 -11.23 -12.45 1.61
N LEU A 173 -11.27 -11.88 2.82
CA LEU A 173 -11.47 -10.46 3.03
C LEU A 173 -10.19 -9.83 3.59
N PHE A 174 -9.43 -9.16 2.72
CA PHE A 174 -8.21 -8.45 3.11
C PHE A 174 -8.50 -7.03 3.56
N VAL A 175 -7.96 -6.67 4.73
CA VAL A 175 -8.02 -5.33 5.31
C VAL A 175 -6.63 -4.71 5.26
N LEU A 176 -6.50 -3.53 4.64
CA LEU A 176 -5.21 -2.85 4.48
C LEU A 176 -4.52 -2.66 5.84
N SER A 177 -3.22 -2.94 5.93
CA SER A 177 -2.48 -2.90 7.20
C SER A 177 -1.85 -1.54 7.50
N GLU A 178 -1.81 -0.59 6.56
CA GLU A 178 -1.15 0.70 6.82
C GLU A 178 -1.88 1.58 7.85
N ASP A 179 -1.10 2.29 8.66
CA ASP A 179 -1.57 3.23 9.68
C ASP A 179 -1.55 4.68 9.20
N LEU A 180 -1.91 4.91 7.93
CA LEU A 180 -2.00 6.25 7.32
C LEU A 180 -3.43 6.80 7.24
N SER A 181 -4.36 6.08 7.85
CA SER A 181 -5.79 6.37 7.84
C SER A 181 -6.24 7.00 9.16
N GLN A 182 -7.38 7.69 9.17
CA GLN A 182 -7.99 8.23 10.40
C GLN A 182 -8.19 7.14 11.46
N PHE A 183 -8.54 5.91 11.04
CA PHE A 183 -8.60 4.75 11.91
C PHE A 183 -7.36 3.86 11.69
N PRO A 184 -6.64 3.49 12.78
CA PRO A 184 -5.51 2.56 12.70
C PRO A 184 -5.89 1.22 12.07
N GLY A 185 -4.94 0.55 11.42
CA GLY A 185 -5.14 -0.74 10.76
C GLY A 185 -5.64 -1.84 11.70
N ALA A 186 -5.12 -1.88 12.93
CA ALA A 186 -5.60 -2.82 13.94
C ALA A 186 -7.09 -2.58 14.30
N VAL A 187 -7.50 -1.32 14.41
CA VAL A 187 -8.91 -0.95 14.65
C VAL A 187 -9.77 -1.35 13.46
N ARG A 188 -9.37 -0.99 12.24
CA ARG A 188 -10.11 -1.33 11.01
C ARG A 188 -10.30 -2.84 10.88
N LEU A 189 -9.25 -3.63 11.13
CA LEU A 189 -9.29 -5.09 11.12
C LEU A 189 -10.28 -5.63 12.17
N ALA A 190 -10.26 -5.11 13.39
CA ALA A 190 -11.19 -5.52 14.45
C ALA A 190 -12.65 -5.21 14.10
N LEU A 191 -12.92 -4.01 13.56
CA LEU A 191 -14.26 -3.61 13.13
C LEU A 191 -14.78 -4.48 11.98
N VAL A 192 -13.93 -4.81 11.01
CA VAL A 192 -14.30 -5.70 9.90
C VAL A 192 -14.58 -7.11 10.40
N LYS A 193 -13.72 -7.67 11.28
CA LYS A 193 -13.94 -9.00 11.88
C LYS A 193 -15.26 -9.08 12.63
N ALA A 194 -15.51 -8.15 13.54
CA ALA A 194 -16.75 -8.12 14.30
C ALA A 194 -17.96 -7.86 13.40
N GLY A 195 -17.82 -6.94 12.44
CA GLY A 195 -18.86 -6.59 11.48
C GLY A 195 -19.12 -7.63 10.39
N THR A 196 -18.45 -8.78 10.39
CA THR A 196 -18.68 -9.88 9.44
C THR A 196 -18.74 -11.25 10.11
N ALA A 197 -18.76 -11.30 11.45
CA ALA A 197 -18.65 -12.54 12.23
C ALA A 197 -19.82 -13.52 12.00
N ASP A 198 -20.96 -13.03 11.56
CA ASP A 198 -22.14 -13.83 11.21
C ASP A 198 -22.03 -14.52 9.83
N LEU A 199 -21.06 -14.13 8.99
CA LEU A 199 -20.85 -14.69 7.66
C LEU A 199 -19.85 -15.86 7.72
N ALA A 200 -20.38 -17.07 7.84
CA ALA A 200 -19.59 -18.29 8.08
C ALA A 200 -18.52 -18.62 7.01
N ASN A 201 -18.67 -18.10 5.78
CA ASN A 201 -17.75 -18.32 4.67
C ASN A 201 -16.81 -17.14 4.37
N VAL A 202 -16.69 -16.18 5.29
CA VAL A 202 -15.80 -15.02 5.18
C VAL A 202 -14.59 -15.19 6.09
N HIS A 203 -13.40 -15.14 5.51
CA HIS A 203 -12.12 -15.27 6.22
C HIS A 203 -11.36 -13.95 6.15
N VAL A 204 -11.19 -13.28 7.29
CA VAL A 204 -10.62 -11.93 7.34
C VAL A 204 -9.12 -11.94 7.61
N HIS A 205 -8.36 -11.25 6.77
CA HIS A 205 -6.90 -11.23 6.76
C HIS A 205 -6.35 -9.79 6.78
N PRO A 206 -5.25 -9.52 7.47
CA PRO A 206 -4.47 -8.31 7.19
C PRO A 206 -3.75 -8.45 5.84
N THR A 207 -3.56 -7.35 5.13
CA THR A 207 -2.77 -7.37 3.88
C THR A 207 -1.29 -7.65 4.08
N GLY A 208 -0.71 -7.24 5.21
CA GLY A 208 0.75 -7.04 5.28
C GLY A 208 1.20 -5.98 4.27
N ASP A 209 2.41 -6.15 3.74
CA ASP A 209 3.07 -5.17 2.86
C ASP A 209 2.91 -5.46 1.35
N TYR A 210 2.29 -6.59 0.96
CA TYR A 210 2.26 -7.08 -0.42
C TYR A 210 0.97 -6.73 -1.19
N ILE A 211 0.10 -5.91 -0.60
CA ILE A 211 -1.04 -5.30 -1.31
C ILE A 211 -0.82 -3.79 -1.23
N ILE A 212 -0.67 -3.17 -2.39
CA ILE A 212 -0.08 -1.82 -2.49
C ILE A 212 -1.17 -0.78 -2.33
N SER A 213 -1.08 0.03 -1.27
CA SER A 213 -1.98 1.16 -1.06
C SER A 213 -1.44 2.44 -1.68
N ALA A 214 -2.34 3.29 -2.17
CA ALA A 214 -1.96 4.60 -2.72
C ALA A 214 -1.23 5.48 -1.69
N ALA A 215 -1.50 5.29 -0.39
CA ALA A 215 -0.90 6.08 0.68
C ALA A 215 0.60 5.77 0.89
N THR A 216 1.05 4.56 0.50
CA THR A 216 2.42 4.11 0.71
C THR A 216 3.22 4.03 -0.59
N PHE A 217 2.56 4.12 -1.75
CA PHE A 217 3.17 4.01 -3.06
C PHE A 217 4.09 5.21 -3.36
N PRO A 218 5.42 5.01 -3.49
CA PRO A 218 6.33 6.09 -3.85
C PRO A 218 6.24 6.41 -5.34
N ALA A 219 5.98 7.68 -5.65
CA ALA A 219 5.90 8.16 -7.03
C ALA A 219 7.04 9.11 -7.42
N TYR A 220 7.95 9.42 -6.49
CA TYR A 220 8.95 10.49 -6.62
C TYR A 220 9.91 10.32 -7.82
N PHE A 221 10.20 9.07 -8.22
CA PHE A 221 11.08 8.74 -9.35
C PHE A 221 10.32 8.64 -10.69
N LEU A 222 8.99 8.61 -10.67
CA LEU A 222 8.17 8.56 -11.88
C LEU A 222 8.20 9.92 -12.58
N ARG A 223 8.02 9.91 -13.90
CA ARG A 223 7.88 11.12 -14.72
C ARG A 223 6.68 11.97 -14.25
N GLU A 224 6.75 13.28 -14.44
CA GLU A 224 5.68 14.20 -14.03
C GLU A 224 4.36 13.98 -14.80
N ASP A 225 4.46 13.56 -16.05
CA ASP A 225 3.31 13.25 -16.92
C ASP A 225 2.73 11.85 -16.70
N ALA A 226 3.31 11.06 -15.79
CA ALA A 226 2.89 9.69 -15.55
C ALA A 226 1.55 9.61 -14.80
N ASN A 227 0.69 8.68 -15.20
CA ASN A 227 -0.53 8.36 -14.46
C ASN A 227 -0.19 7.47 -13.24
N ILE A 228 0.16 8.11 -12.12
CA ILE A 228 0.58 7.44 -10.88
C ILE A 228 -0.45 6.40 -10.40
N THR A 229 -1.74 6.75 -10.46
CA THR A 229 -2.84 5.87 -10.05
C THR A 229 -2.89 4.61 -10.90
N GLU A 230 -2.69 4.73 -12.21
CA GLU A 230 -2.66 3.58 -13.11
C GLU A 230 -1.43 2.70 -12.87
N ILE A 231 -0.24 3.29 -12.71
CA ILE A 231 0.99 2.52 -12.44
C ILE A 231 0.88 1.75 -11.11
N GLN A 232 0.37 2.41 -10.06
CA GLN A 232 0.13 1.79 -8.75
C GLN A 232 -0.90 0.65 -8.86
N ALA A 233 -2.00 0.87 -9.58
CA ALA A 233 -3.03 -0.15 -9.78
C ALA A 233 -2.49 -1.35 -10.55
N ARG A 234 -1.66 -1.12 -11.57
CA ARG A 234 -1.03 -2.19 -12.34
C ARG A 234 -0.07 -3.02 -11.49
N LEU A 235 0.75 -2.37 -10.67
CA LEU A 235 1.64 -3.07 -9.74
C LEU A 235 0.84 -3.94 -8.76
N ASP A 236 -0.20 -3.38 -8.11
CA ASP A 236 -1.05 -4.14 -7.20
C ASP A 236 -1.73 -5.33 -7.92
N ALA A 237 -2.23 -5.12 -9.13
CA ALA A 237 -2.86 -6.16 -9.92
C ALA A 237 -1.91 -7.32 -10.23
N ARG A 238 -0.67 -7.02 -10.62
CA ARG A 238 0.35 -8.03 -10.94
C ARG A 238 0.73 -8.83 -9.71
N ILE A 239 1.06 -8.16 -8.59
CA ILE A 239 1.37 -8.86 -7.33
C ILE A 239 0.20 -9.75 -6.92
N PHE A 240 -1.01 -9.23 -7.00
CA PHE A 240 -2.20 -9.97 -6.64
C PHE A 240 -2.42 -11.19 -7.54
N LYS A 241 -2.39 -10.99 -8.87
CA LYS A 241 -2.66 -12.04 -9.87
C LYS A 241 -1.60 -13.13 -9.86
N GLU A 242 -0.33 -12.76 -9.77
CA GLU A 242 0.79 -13.68 -9.93
C GLU A 242 1.08 -14.45 -8.63
N HIS A 243 0.86 -13.83 -7.47
CA HIS A 243 1.29 -14.38 -6.18
C HIS A 243 0.13 -14.71 -5.24
N ILE A 244 -0.71 -13.72 -4.94
CA ILE A 244 -1.73 -13.85 -3.88
C ILE A 244 -2.90 -14.73 -4.34
N ALA A 245 -3.42 -14.51 -5.54
CA ALA A 245 -4.55 -15.25 -6.06
C ALA A 245 -4.25 -16.76 -6.17
N PRO A 246 -3.10 -17.21 -6.72
CA PRO A 246 -2.75 -18.63 -6.75
C PRO A 246 -2.53 -19.23 -5.35
N ALA A 247 -1.98 -18.47 -4.40
CA ALA A 247 -1.74 -18.95 -3.04
C ALA A 247 -3.03 -19.34 -2.29
N LEU A 248 -4.16 -18.72 -2.64
CA LEU A 248 -5.47 -18.95 -2.03
C LEU A 248 -6.49 -19.59 -2.99
N GLY A 249 -6.09 -19.93 -4.21
CA GLY A 249 -7.01 -20.46 -5.24
C GLY A 249 -8.11 -19.46 -5.64
N ILE A 250 -7.84 -18.15 -5.54
CA ILE A 250 -8.84 -17.10 -5.81
C ILE A 250 -9.16 -17.04 -7.30
N THR A 251 -10.45 -17.08 -7.61
CA THR A 251 -11.00 -17.05 -8.97
C THR A 251 -11.70 -15.74 -9.30
N LYS A 252 -12.13 -14.97 -8.29
CA LYS A 252 -12.84 -13.70 -8.45
C LYS A 252 -12.33 -12.64 -7.49
N ARG A 253 -12.18 -11.40 -7.95
CA ARG A 253 -11.93 -10.23 -7.10
C ARG A 253 -13.13 -9.28 -7.21
N TYR A 254 -13.75 -8.99 -6.07
CA TYR A 254 -14.88 -8.07 -5.99
C TYR A 254 -14.38 -6.68 -5.61
N VAL A 255 -14.84 -5.67 -6.33
CA VAL A 255 -14.55 -4.25 -6.07
C VAL A 255 -15.85 -3.44 -6.13
N GLY A 256 -15.90 -2.34 -5.39
CA GLY A 256 -17.01 -1.39 -5.52
C GLY A 256 -16.90 -0.55 -6.78
N SER A 257 -18.03 -0.25 -7.41
CA SER A 257 -18.13 0.82 -8.40
C SER A 257 -17.86 2.17 -7.73
N GLU A 258 -17.25 3.10 -8.46
CA GLU A 258 -17.03 4.45 -7.93
C GLU A 258 -17.20 5.49 -9.04
N PRO A 259 -18.46 5.77 -9.43
CA PRO A 259 -18.76 6.68 -10.54
C PRO A 259 -18.32 8.12 -10.27
N LEU A 260 -18.08 8.48 -9.00
CA LEU A 260 -17.72 9.84 -8.57
C LEU A 260 -16.22 10.02 -8.27
N SER A 261 -15.38 8.97 -8.43
CA SER A 261 -13.93 9.06 -8.22
C SER A 261 -13.18 8.66 -9.48
N PRO A 262 -12.59 9.64 -10.21
CA PRO A 262 -11.73 9.34 -11.34
C PRO A 262 -10.58 8.38 -11.00
N ALA A 263 -9.97 8.53 -9.83
CA ALA A 263 -8.87 7.67 -9.38
C ALA A 263 -9.30 6.21 -9.22
N THR A 264 -10.48 5.96 -8.64
CA THR A 264 -10.98 4.59 -8.47
C THR A 264 -11.42 3.98 -9.80
N ALA A 265 -11.97 4.78 -10.72
CA ALA A 265 -12.29 4.32 -12.07
C ALA A 265 -11.03 3.89 -12.85
N ILE A 266 -9.96 4.70 -12.79
CA ILE A 266 -8.64 4.36 -13.35
C ILE A 266 -8.10 3.07 -12.73
N TYR A 267 -8.17 2.96 -11.40
CA TYR A 267 -7.71 1.79 -10.66
C TYR A 267 -8.46 0.51 -11.09
N ASN A 268 -9.79 0.54 -11.12
CA ASN A 268 -10.60 -0.60 -11.56
C ASN A 268 -10.34 -0.99 -13.03
N ALA A 269 -10.16 0.00 -13.91
CA ALA A 269 -9.83 -0.25 -15.31
C ALA A 269 -8.45 -0.93 -15.47
N ALA A 270 -7.46 -0.50 -14.68
CA ALA A 270 -6.14 -1.13 -14.65
C ALA A 270 -6.20 -2.57 -14.13
N LEU A 271 -6.92 -2.83 -13.04
CA LEU A 271 -7.15 -4.20 -12.54
C LEU A 271 -7.77 -5.09 -13.63
N GLN A 272 -8.81 -4.59 -14.31
CA GLN A 272 -9.51 -5.34 -15.36
C GLN A 272 -8.57 -5.74 -16.50
N ARG A 273 -7.68 -4.84 -16.92
CA ARG A 273 -6.69 -5.09 -17.97
C ARG A 273 -5.63 -6.10 -17.53
N GLU A 274 -5.01 -5.89 -16.38
CA GLU A 274 -3.92 -6.74 -15.88
C GLU A 274 -4.41 -8.16 -15.53
N PHE A 275 -5.65 -8.30 -15.03
CA PHE A 275 -6.25 -9.61 -14.80
C PHE A 275 -6.50 -10.37 -16.10
N ALA A 276 -6.84 -9.68 -17.19
CA ALA A 276 -7.12 -10.33 -18.48
C ALA A 276 -8.09 -11.53 -18.34
N GLY A 277 -9.11 -11.35 -17.48
CA GLY A 277 -10.12 -12.38 -17.18
C GLY A 277 -9.79 -13.31 -16.01
N GLN A 278 -8.56 -13.30 -15.46
CA GLN A 278 -8.17 -14.16 -14.34
C GLN A 278 -7.28 -13.43 -13.31
N PRO A 279 -7.73 -13.28 -12.05
CA PRO A 279 -9.06 -13.63 -11.56
C PRO A 279 -10.13 -12.72 -12.19
N ALA A 280 -11.38 -13.21 -12.29
CA ALA A 280 -12.47 -12.42 -12.84
C ALA A 280 -12.77 -11.22 -11.91
N LEU A 281 -12.72 -10.01 -12.46
CA LEU A 281 -13.07 -8.80 -11.72
C LEU A 281 -14.60 -8.64 -11.73
N VAL A 282 -15.18 -8.48 -10.55
CA VAL A 282 -16.62 -8.23 -10.37
C VAL A 282 -16.79 -6.84 -9.77
N ILE A 283 -17.33 -5.91 -10.55
CA ILE A 283 -17.62 -4.55 -10.09
C ILE A 283 -19.05 -4.51 -9.56
N VAL A 284 -19.20 -4.11 -8.30
CA VAL A 284 -20.48 -4.08 -7.59
C VAL A 284 -20.94 -2.65 -7.41
N GLU A 285 -22.16 -2.35 -7.87
CA GLU A 285 -22.80 -1.05 -7.66
C GLU A 285 -22.95 -0.72 -6.16
N ARG A 286 -22.75 0.55 -5.81
CA ARG A 286 -22.81 0.96 -4.41
C ARG A 286 -24.22 1.05 -3.87
N GLN A 287 -24.36 0.62 -2.62
CA GLN A 287 -25.56 0.83 -1.82
C GLN A 287 -25.74 2.33 -1.51
N GLN A 288 -26.97 2.79 -1.62
CA GLN A 288 -27.40 4.15 -1.29
C GLN A 288 -28.24 4.13 -0.01
N ALA A 289 -28.18 5.22 0.76
CA ALA A 289 -29.06 5.53 1.88
C ALA A 289 -29.49 7.00 1.76
N ASP A 290 -30.80 7.24 1.80
CA ASP A 290 -31.42 8.56 1.64
C ASP A 290 -31.02 9.28 0.35
N GLY A 291 -30.87 8.54 -0.75
CA GLY A 291 -30.45 9.06 -2.06
C GLY A 291 -28.95 9.32 -2.20
N ASP A 292 -28.18 9.18 -1.11
CA ASP A 292 -26.73 9.37 -1.09
C ASP A 292 -25.96 8.04 -0.98
N VAL A 293 -24.79 7.98 -1.60
CA VAL A 293 -23.90 6.81 -1.53
C VAL A 293 -23.37 6.62 -0.11
N ILE A 294 -23.47 5.39 0.43
CA ILE A 294 -22.83 5.04 1.70
C ILE A 294 -21.32 4.93 1.47
N SER A 295 -20.55 5.87 2.04
CA SER A 295 -19.09 5.90 1.90
C SER A 295 -18.40 6.21 3.22
N ALA A 296 -17.18 5.69 3.36
CA ALA A 296 -16.35 5.94 4.54
C ALA A 296 -15.98 7.44 4.67
N SER A 297 -15.76 8.13 3.56
CA SER A 297 -15.50 9.58 3.56
C SER A 297 -16.68 10.38 4.10
N ARG A 298 -17.93 10.01 3.76
CA ARG A 298 -19.14 10.62 4.35
C ARG A 298 -19.17 10.43 5.86
N VAL A 299 -18.89 9.22 6.35
CA VAL A 299 -18.83 8.94 7.80
C VAL A 299 -17.77 9.79 8.48
N ARG A 300 -16.54 9.87 7.93
CA ARG A 300 -15.47 10.70 8.52
C ARG A 300 -15.83 12.19 8.58
N ARG A 301 -16.51 12.72 7.56
CA ARG A 301 -16.99 14.11 7.52
C ARG A 301 -18.07 14.37 8.58
N LEU A 302 -19.05 13.48 8.71
CA LEU A 302 -20.08 13.60 9.75
C LEU A 302 -19.48 13.48 11.15
N LEU A 303 -18.48 12.62 11.32
CA LEU A 303 -17.77 12.43 12.58
C LEU A 303 -17.01 13.71 12.97
N ALA A 304 -16.34 14.35 12.01
CA ALA A 304 -15.70 15.64 12.22
C ALA A 304 -16.70 16.76 12.56
N ALA A 305 -17.94 16.65 12.09
CA ALA A 305 -19.04 17.58 12.40
C ALA A 305 -19.77 17.25 13.72
N GLY A 306 -19.46 16.13 14.37
CA GLY A 306 -20.14 15.68 15.59
C GLY A 306 -21.55 15.11 15.38
N ASP A 307 -21.95 14.84 14.13
CA ASP A 307 -23.31 14.38 13.78
C ASP A 307 -23.41 12.85 13.86
N MET A 308 -23.52 12.35 15.07
CA MET A 308 -23.59 10.90 15.35
C MET A 308 -24.88 10.26 14.86
N GLU A 309 -26.00 10.97 14.90
CA GLU A 309 -27.29 10.43 14.46
C GLU A 309 -27.31 10.19 12.95
N ALA A 310 -26.71 11.08 12.15
CA ALA A 310 -26.53 10.86 10.72
C ALA A 310 -25.54 9.73 10.37
N ILE A 311 -24.62 9.36 11.28
CA ILE A 311 -23.70 8.23 11.07
C ILE A 311 -24.37 6.88 11.29
N ARG A 312 -25.30 6.79 12.25
CA ARG A 312 -25.95 5.54 12.66
C ARG A 312 -26.47 4.68 11.50
N PRO A 313 -27.18 5.20 10.48
CA PRO A 313 -27.65 4.37 9.36
C PRO A 313 -26.54 3.97 8.37
N LEU A 314 -25.35 4.59 8.43
CA LEU A 314 -24.29 4.40 7.44
C LEU A 314 -23.31 3.28 7.81
N VAL A 315 -23.32 2.81 9.06
CA VAL A 315 -22.33 1.85 9.58
C VAL A 315 -22.99 0.68 10.32
N PRO A 316 -22.31 -0.48 10.41
CA PRO A 316 -22.81 -1.59 11.23
C PRO A 316 -22.83 -1.22 12.72
N PRO A 317 -23.65 -1.91 13.54
CA PRO A 317 -23.71 -1.68 14.98
C PRO A 317 -22.35 -1.75 15.68
N THR A 318 -21.46 -2.63 15.22
CA THR A 318 -20.09 -2.79 15.76
C THR A 318 -19.23 -1.54 15.54
N THR A 319 -19.24 -0.98 14.33
CA THR A 319 -18.59 0.29 14.03
C THR A 319 -19.23 1.42 14.82
N PHE A 320 -20.57 1.50 14.87
CA PHE A 320 -21.24 2.57 15.58
C PHE A 320 -20.86 2.60 17.07
N ARG A 321 -20.86 1.43 17.72
CA ARG A 321 -20.44 1.28 19.12
C ARG A 321 -19.01 1.80 19.34
N TYR A 322 -18.07 1.43 18.47
CA TYR A 322 -16.69 1.91 18.56
C TYR A 322 -16.61 3.43 18.41
N LEU A 323 -17.34 4.02 17.45
CA LEU A 323 -17.35 5.48 17.28
C LEU A 323 -17.93 6.23 18.48
N THR A 324 -18.86 5.64 19.22
CA THR A 324 -19.46 6.26 20.42
C THR A 324 -18.67 6.05 21.71
N SER A 325 -18.02 4.90 21.86
CA SER A 325 -17.39 4.49 23.13
C SER A 325 -15.86 4.54 23.10
N GLY A 326 -15.25 4.48 21.91
CA GLY A 326 -13.81 4.25 21.74
C GLY A 326 -13.40 2.79 22.00
N GLU A 327 -14.31 1.92 22.42
CA GLU A 327 -14.02 0.53 22.77
C GLU A 327 -14.13 -0.38 21.54
N LEU A 328 -13.13 -1.23 21.37
CA LEU A 328 -13.14 -2.22 20.29
C LEU A 328 -14.20 -3.30 20.55
N PRO A 329 -14.86 -3.80 19.48
CA PRO A 329 -15.95 -4.77 19.60
C PRO A 329 -15.63 -6.10 20.26
#